data_AF-A0A3E2CLC2-F1
#
_entry.id   AF-A0A3E2CLC2-F1
#
_cell.length_a   1.000
_cell.length_b   1.000
_cell.length_c   1.000
_cell.angle_alpha   90.00
_cell.angle_beta   90.00
_cell.angle_gamma   90.00
#
_symmetry.space_group_name_H-M   'P 1'
#
loop_
_entity.id
_entity.type
_entity.pdbx_description
1 polymer ?
#
loop_
_entity_poly.entity_id
_entity_poly.type
_entity_poly.pdbx_seq_one_letter_code
_entity_poly.pdbx_strand_id
1 'polypeptide(L)'
;MTTAKPSKHTSSKSSRKHSAHKIHTLPLATMAALLTAATCLGSQPAMAVTATTITTPTYTSTAKKLTNSTGSVYQDREYVPLGDKKPWLQYPNILEFRRLRGRNSNATEIKSDEEGSDSSWKTVNDKTAMYAHVETRGNSDYLVFDIFFNNNAKSMISKSSKQWYLWQVPYAIADLDSNGLYKSDTVINLRYDAYRPKKEGHILSQDPEAFEKDDSLSFSVPNMRQTDQHFGKDGYALYQVGIGLNPGNKLYDDLDQIFHGNANEALISRMAGDQTTYAFYNPQYNKNYGLGITVAKPYDDVAYHMHAELKLRPGAINKNADNYNDKYANIQNAWTWANSGSWGATTSSAYTVISGRDPNNDEDKDGK
;
A
#
# COMPACT_ATOMS: atom_id res chain seq x y z
N MET A 1 74.60 20.75 31.08
CA MET A 1 73.84 21.08 32.30
C MET A 1 72.71 20.05 32.39
N THR A 2 72.75 19.06 33.28
CA THR A 2 72.37 19.09 34.73
C THR A 2 70.89 19.40 34.97
N THR A 3 70.09 18.68 35.79
CA THR A 3 70.05 17.27 36.29
C THR A 3 68.82 17.10 37.23
N ALA A 4 68.26 15.89 37.31
CA ALA A 4 67.52 15.30 38.47
C ALA A 4 66.05 15.72 38.85
N LYS A 5 65.40 14.76 39.55
CA LYS A 5 64.09 14.74 40.28
C LYS A 5 64.26 15.31 41.73
N PRO A 6 63.24 15.60 42.60
CA PRO A 6 62.06 14.80 43.07
C PRO A 6 60.68 15.54 43.06
N SER A 7 59.47 14.98 43.30
CA SER A 7 58.87 14.17 44.42
C SER A 7 58.57 15.01 45.71
N LYS A 8 57.51 14.84 46.55
CA LYS A 8 56.55 13.71 46.79
C LYS A 8 55.39 14.09 47.79
N HIS A 9 54.30 13.29 47.89
CA HIS A 9 53.41 13.05 49.09
C HIS A 9 52.47 14.19 49.61
N THR A 10 51.39 14.05 50.44
CA THR A 10 50.53 12.98 51.09
C THR A 10 49.26 13.63 51.76
N SER A 11 48.20 12.98 52.32
CA SER A 11 47.40 11.76 52.03
C SER A 11 46.34 11.41 53.15
N SER A 12 45.01 11.57 52.92
CA SER A 12 43.90 11.08 53.80
C SER A 12 42.56 10.97 53.00
N LYS A 13 41.67 9.95 53.04
CA LYS A 13 41.10 9.00 54.05
C LYS A 13 40.01 9.59 54.98
N SER A 14 38.93 8.88 55.40
CA SER A 14 38.22 7.65 54.91
C SER A 14 36.99 7.27 55.80
N SER A 15 35.83 6.91 55.21
CA SER A 15 34.73 6.12 55.84
C SER A 15 33.76 5.59 54.75
N ARG A 16 33.41 4.30 54.59
CA ARG A 16 32.64 3.33 55.44
C ARG A 16 31.11 3.59 55.40
N LYS A 17 30.19 2.62 55.25
CA LYS A 17 30.27 1.12 55.32
C LYS A 17 29.00 0.38 54.78
N HIS A 18 29.16 -0.81 54.15
CA HIS A 18 28.22 -1.97 54.02
C HIS A 18 26.82 -1.75 53.36
N SER A 19 25.98 -2.72 52.95
CA SER A 19 25.93 -4.22 52.87
C SER A 19 24.80 -4.59 51.84
N ALA A 20 24.60 -5.77 51.21
CA ALA A 20 25.21 -7.12 51.09
C ALA A 20 24.73 -7.71 49.71
N HIS A 21 25.42 -8.60 48.97
CA HIS A 21 25.75 -10.03 49.20
C HIS A 21 24.57 -11.03 49.30
N LYS A 22 24.19 -11.67 48.18
CA LYS A 22 24.53 -13.10 47.90
C LYS A 22 24.22 -13.54 46.45
N ILE A 23 24.85 -14.65 46.05
CA ILE A 23 24.71 -15.37 44.77
C ILE A 23 23.85 -16.63 45.01
N HIS A 24 23.14 -17.11 43.99
CA HIS A 24 22.76 -18.53 43.88
C HIS A 24 22.93 -19.04 42.45
N THR A 25 23.22 -20.34 42.32
CA THR A 25 23.57 -21.01 41.06
C THR A 25 22.78 -22.32 40.95
N LEU A 26 22.33 -22.65 39.72
CA LEU A 26 21.80 -23.97 39.29
C LEU A 26 20.47 -24.39 39.97
N PRO A 27 19.71 -25.38 39.44
CA PRO A 27 20.09 -26.40 38.44
C PRO A 27 19.23 -26.50 37.17
N LEU A 28 19.67 -27.41 36.30
CA LEU A 28 18.92 -28.01 35.19
C LEU A 28 17.65 -28.74 35.71
N ALA A 29 16.51 -28.59 35.04
CA ALA A 29 15.28 -29.32 35.35
C ALA A 29 14.53 -29.74 34.07
N THR A 30 14.46 -31.04 33.83
CA THR A 30 13.68 -31.65 32.74
C THR A 30 12.21 -31.77 33.17
N MET A 31 11.27 -31.31 32.35
CA MET A 31 9.87 -31.76 32.42
C MET A 31 9.35 -32.11 31.04
N ALA A 32 9.15 -33.40 30.80
CA ALA A 32 8.23 -33.89 29.79
C ALA A 32 6.83 -34.01 30.42
N ALA A 33 5.80 -33.61 29.68
CA ALA A 33 4.42 -33.93 30.00
C ALA A 33 3.73 -34.36 28.70
N LEU A 34 3.23 -35.59 28.66
CA LEU A 34 2.42 -36.06 27.53
C LEU A 34 1.02 -35.44 27.61
N LEU A 35 0.44 -35.12 26.46
CA LEU A 35 -1.01 -35.14 26.30
C LEU A 35 -1.35 -36.07 25.14
N THR A 36 -2.20 -37.06 25.42
CA THR A 36 -2.54 -38.13 24.48
C THR A 36 -3.48 -37.63 23.38
N ALA A 37 -3.39 -38.23 22.20
CA ALA A 37 -4.18 -37.83 21.03
C ALA A 37 -5.69 -38.05 21.21
N ALA A 38 -6.48 -37.20 20.53
CA ALA A 38 -7.85 -37.47 20.13
C ALA A 38 -7.94 -37.31 18.60
N THR A 39 -8.37 -38.35 17.90
CA THR A 39 -8.34 -38.42 16.42
C THR A 39 -9.72 -38.38 15.78
N CYS A 40 -10.03 -37.29 15.08
CA CYS A 40 -11.02 -37.25 14.01
C CYS A 40 -10.65 -36.10 13.04
N LEU A 41 -10.00 -36.40 11.90
CA LEU A 41 -10.62 -36.75 10.60
C LEU A 41 -11.43 -35.61 9.97
N GLY A 42 -10.95 -35.07 8.83
CA GLY A 42 -11.82 -34.38 7.87
C GLY A 42 -11.40 -33.01 7.33
N SER A 43 -10.16 -32.82 6.86
CA SER A 43 -9.82 -31.72 5.92
C SER A 43 -8.60 -32.07 5.08
N GLN A 44 -8.63 -31.72 3.79
CA GLN A 44 -7.54 -31.99 2.84
C GLN A 44 -6.36 -31.02 3.03
N PRO A 45 -5.13 -31.39 2.63
CA PRO A 45 -3.97 -30.52 2.80
C PRO A 45 -4.08 -29.26 1.93
N ALA A 46 -3.87 -28.10 2.55
CA ALA A 46 -3.46 -26.92 1.79
C ALA A 46 -2.09 -27.22 1.17
N MET A 47 -1.97 -27.09 -0.15
CA MET A 47 -0.67 -27.20 -0.80
C MET A 47 0.16 -25.95 -0.47
N ALA A 48 0.98 -26.05 0.58
CA ALA A 48 2.15 -25.21 0.69
C ALA A 48 3.01 -25.46 -0.55
N VAL A 49 3.24 -24.42 -1.36
CA VAL A 49 4.24 -24.48 -2.44
C VAL A 49 5.57 -24.80 -1.77
N THR A 50 6.24 -25.85 -2.23
CA THR A 50 7.49 -26.32 -1.63
C THR A 50 8.52 -25.20 -1.68
N ALA A 51 8.93 -24.71 -0.52
CA ALA A 51 9.96 -23.67 -0.43
C ALA A 51 11.32 -24.26 -0.80
N THR A 52 11.63 -24.26 -2.09
CA THR A 52 13.00 -24.43 -2.59
C THR A 52 13.86 -23.36 -1.94
N THR A 53 14.94 -23.74 -1.27
CA THR A 53 15.82 -22.81 -0.56
C THR A 53 16.58 -21.93 -1.55
N ILE A 54 16.01 -20.79 -1.90
CA ILE A 54 16.66 -19.74 -2.69
C ILE A 54 17.67 -19.04 -1.80
N THR A 55 18.95 -19.06 -2.20
CA THR A 55 20.01 -18.32 -1.51
C THR A 55 19.90 -16.83 -1.82
N THR A 56 19.46 -16.04 -0.84
CA THR A 56 19.13 -14.62 -0.99
C THR A 56 20.36 -13.72 -1.22
N PRO A 57 20.45 -12.99 -2.35
CA PRO A 57 21.37 -11.84 -2.48
C PRO A 57 20.73 -10.58 -1.88
N THR A 58 21.52 -9.72 -1.22
CA THR A 58 21.01 -8.51 -0.57
C THR A 58 20.81 -7.35 -1.54
N TYR A 59 19.59 -6.82 -1.62
CA TYR A 59 19.26 -5.64 -2.42
C TYR A 59 19.65 -4.31 -1.76
N THR A 60 20.24 -3.40 -2.56
CA THR A 60 20.79 -2.11 -2.07
C THR A 60 20.52 -0.94 -3.05
N SER A 61 19.40 -0.95 -3.78
CA SER A 61 19.09 0.03 -4.83
C SER A 61 18.34 1.26 -4.31
N THR A 62 17.20 1.08 -3.63
CA THR A 62 16.23 2.17 -3.34
C THR A 62 16.74 3.26 -2.37
N ALA A 63 17.78 2.99 -1.58
CA ALA A 63 18.32 3.94 -0.61
C ALA A 63 19.28 5.01 -1.20
N LYS A 64 19.75 4.84 -2.45
CA LYS A 64 20.94 5.54 -2.98
C LYS A 64 20.81 7.04 -3.27
N LYS A 65 19.69 7.69 -2.96
CA LYS A 65 19.43 9.11 -3.33
C LYS A 65 19.10 10.06 -2.17
N LEU A 66 19.14 9.63 -0.90
CA LEU A 66 18.84 10.51 0.26
C LEU A 66 19.97 10.72 1.29
N THR A 67 21.02 9.90 1.34
CA THR A 67 22.07 10.00 2.39
C THR A 67 23.50 10.02 1.85
N ASN A 68 24.04 11.21 1.61
CA ASN A 68 25.48 11.44 1.46
C ASN A 68 26.17 11.43 2.83
N SER A 69 26.16 10.30 3.53
CA SER A 69 26.88 10.11 4.80
C SER A 69 27.28 8.66 5.02
N THR A 70 28.56 8.45 5.32
CA THR A 70 29.23 7.20 5.69
C THR A 70 28.45 6.28 6.64
N GLY A 71 28.42 4.98 6.33
CA GLY A 71 28.05 3.91 7.25
C GLY A 71 26.79 3.16 6.84
N SER A 72 26.95 2.00 6.20
CA SER A 72 25.84 1.11 5.83
C SER A 72 25.31 0.34 7.05
N VAL A 73 24.53 1.04 7.88
CA VAL A 73 23.64 0.42 8.87
C VAL A 73 22.35 0.03 8.15
N TYR A 74 21.87 -1.19 8.37
CA TYR A 74 20.50 -1.57 8.01
C TYR A 74 19.54 -0.82 8.95
N GLN A 75 19.12 0.38 8.55
CA GLN A 75 18.04 1.12 9.21
C GLN A 75 16.70 0.49 8.85
N ASP A 76 15.80 0.41 9.83
CA ASP A 76 14.58 -0.39 9.73
C ASP A 76 13.62 0.13 8.65
N ARG A 77 13.38 -0.69 7.61
CA ARG A 77 12.40 -0.41 6.53
C ARG A 77 10.93 -0.50 6.99
N GLU A 78 10.68 -0.29 8.27
CA GLU A 78 9.35 -0.33 8.91
C GLU A 78 8.92 1.08 9.41
N TYR A 79 9.85 2.04 9.56
CA TYR A 79 9.54 3.45 9.86
C TYR A 79 10.59 4.43 9.32
N VAL A 80 10.16 5.46 8.58
CA VAL A 80 11.05 6.51 8.03
C VAL A 80 10.30 7.86 8.11
N PRO A 81 10.54 8.68 9.14
CA PRO A 81 9.74 9.87 9.38
C PRO A 81 10.04 10.97 8.35
N LEU A 82 9.19 11.11 7.33
CA LEU A 82 9.26 12.20 6.33
C LEU A 82 8.74 13.56 6.86
N GLY A 83 8.99 13.82 8.15
CA GLY A 83 8.68 15.05 8.87
C GLY A 83 7.21 15.25 9.22
N ASP A 84 6.95 16.12 10.20
CA ASP A 84 5.61 16.45 10.73
C ASP A 84 4.61 16.95 9.67
N LYS A 85 5.12 17.34 8.49
CA LYS A 85 4.33 17.85 7.37
C LYS A 85 3.56 16.78 6.61
N LYS A 86 4.03 15.52 6.55
CA LYS A 86 3.49 14.50 5.62
C LYS A 86 2.92 13.31 6.40
N PRO A 87 1.74 13.43 7.02
CA PRO A 87 1.23 12.44 7.98
C PRO A 87 1.09 11.02 7.40
N TRP A 88 0.65 10.90 6.15
CA TRP A 88 0.54 9.62 5.42
C TRP A 88 1.87 9.09 4.85
N LEU A 89 2.99 9.83 4.98
CA LEU A 89 4.34 9.39 4.59
C LEU A 89 5.26 9.19 5.82
N GLN A 90 4.72 9.09 7.04
CA GLN A 90 5.53 8.78 8.22
C GLN A 90 6.06 7.33 8.21
N TYR A 91 5.42 6.44 7.45
CA TYR A 91 5.83 5.07 7.22
C TYR A 91 6.41 4.91 5.81
N PRO A 92 7.42 4.05 5.62
CA PRO A 92 7.89 3.68 4.28
C PRO A 92 6.79 2.91 3.55
N ASN A 93 6.61 3.20 2.26
CA ASN A 93 5.57 2.58 1.46
C ASN A 93 5.86 1.09 1.26
N ILE A 94 4.99 0.21 1.77
CA ILE A 94 5.13 -1.26 1.63
C ILE A 94 4.75 -1.77 0.22
N LEU A 95 4.12 -0.91 -0.58
CA LEU A 95 3.75 -1.19 -1.96
C LEU A 95 5.01 -1.15 -2.84
N GLU A 96 5.59 -2.32 -3.09
CA GLU A 96 6.69 -2.49 -4.04
C GLU A 96 6.17 -2.70 -5.49
N PHE A 97 7.09 -2.77 -6.46
CA PHE A 97 6.78 -2.97 -7.90
C PHE A 97 5.80 -1.93 -8.46
N ARG A 98 5.93 -0.68 -7.97
CA ARG A 98 5.03 0.43 -8.30
C ARG A 98 5.29 0.96 -9.70
N ARG A 99 4.33 0.73 -10.60
CA ARG A 99 4.38 1.07 -12.01
C ARG A 99 3.23 2.00 -12.36
N LEU A 100 3.51 3.02 -13.16
CA LEU A 100 2.55 4.06 -13.54
C LEU A 100 2.16 3.91 -15.00
N ARG A 101 0.85 3.93 -15.24
CA ARG A 101 0.22 3.79 -16.56
C ARG A 101 -0.85 4.87 -16.72
N GLY A 102 -0.67 5.75 -17.70
CA GLY A 102 -1.52 6.93 -17.88
C GLY A 102 -1.89 7.19 -19.33
N ARG A 103 -2.95 7.94 -19.52
CA ARG A 103 -3.38 8.51 -20.78
C ARG A 103 -4.00 9.86 -20.52
N ASN A 104 -3.67 10.86 -21.34
CA ASN A 104 -4.19 12.22 -21.18
C ASN A 104 -5.46 12.47 -22.01
N SER A 105 -6.04 13.66 -21.83
CA SER A 105 -7.23 14.12 -22.57
C SER A 105 -7.03 14.26 -24.08
N ASN A 106 -5.78 14.27 -24.55
CA ASN A 106 -5.36 14.27 -25.96
C ASN A 106 -5.00 12.86 -26.46
N ALA A 107 -5.37 11.80 -25.71
CA ALA A 107 -5.13 10.40 -25.99
C ALA A 107 -3.65 9.95 -26.03
N THR A 108 -2.71 10.80 -25.60
CA THR A 108 -1.28 10.44 -25.48
C THR A 108 -1.08 9.42 -24.37
N GLU A 109 -0.39 8.32 -24.66
CA GLU A 109 0.02 7.30 -23.68
C GLU A 109 1.15 7.83 -22.79
N ILE A 110 1.18 7.39 -21.53
CA ILE A 110 2.16 7.75 -20.50
C ILE A 110 2.54 6.46 -19.76
N LYS A 111 3.84 6.15 -19.65
CA LYS A 111 4.37 4.96 -18.96
C LYS A 111 5.58 5.35 -18.12
N SER A 112 5.69 4.80 -16.92
CA SER A 112 6.93 4.85 -16.14
C SER A 112 6.97 3.67 -15.17
N ASP A 113 8.12 3.00 -15.09
CA ASP A 113 8.32 1.79 -14.29
C ASP A 113 9.34 2.00 -13.15
N GLU A 114 9.98 3.19 -13.09
CA GLU A 114 10.92 3.59 -12.04
C GLU A 114 10.40 4.82 -11.26
N GLU A 115 10.33 4.73 -9.92
CA GLU A 115 9.79 5.81 -9.09
C GLU A 115 10.62 7.11 -9.14
N GLY A 116 9.98 8.19 -9.59
CA GLY A 116 10.58 9.53 -9.64
C GLY A 116 11.68 9.68 -10.69
N SER A 117 11.74 8.78 -11.67
CA SER A 117 12.72 8.79 -12.76
C SER A 117 12.51 9.94 -13.75
N ASP A 118 11.25 10.17 -14.16
CA ASP A 118 10.95 10.95 -15.36
C ASP A 118 9.66 11.82 -15.26
N SER A 119 9.36 12.53 -16.35
CA SER A 119 8.16 13.36 -16.47
C SER A 119 6.88 12.53 -16.63
N SER A 120 6.95 11.29 -17.12
CA SER A 120 5.81 10.38 -17.21
C SER A 120 5.34 9.96 -15.81
N TRP A 121 6.29 9.60 -14.93
CA TRP A 121 6.04 9.38 -13.51
C TRP A 121 5.34 10.58 -12.88
N LYS A 122 5.90 11.80 -13.06
CA LYS A 122 5.27 13.02 -12.52
C LYS A 122 3.85 13.20 -13.07
N THR A 123 3.62 13.00 -14.36
CA THR A 123 2.32 13.25 -15.00
C THR A 123 1.22 12.33 -14.46
N VAL A 124 1.53 11.08 -14.14
CA VAL A 124 0.57 10.17 -13.49
C VAL A 124 0.48 10.44 -11.97
N ASN A 125 1.60 10.69 -11.28
CA ASN A 125 1.62 11.01 -9.85
C ASN A 125 0.91 12.33 -9.51
N ASP A 126 0.90 13.30 -10.44
CA ASP A 126 0.11 14.54 -10.39
C ASP A 126 -1.41 14.28 -10.42
N LYS A 127 -1.85 13.06 -10.73
CA LYS A 127 -3.26 12.67 -10.79
C LYS A 127 -3.60 11.59 -9.79
N THR A 128 -2.80 10.55 -9.68
CA THR A 128 -3.01 9.44 -8.75
C THR A 128 -1.71 9.11 -8.03
N ALA A 129 -1.75 9.09 -6.70
CA ALA A 129 -0.69 8.50 -5.88
C ALA A 129 -1.30 7.47 -4.92
N MET A 130 -0.56 6.42 -4.57
CA MET A 130 -1.04 5.34 -3.71
C MET A 130 0.09 4.88 -2.80
N TYR A 131 -0.17 4.95 -1.49
CA TYR A 131 0.75 4.52 -0.44
C TYR A 131 0.03 3.56 0.50
N ALA A 132 0.75 2.61 1.08
CA ALA A 132 0.25 1.82 2.18
C ALA A 132 1.34 1.46 3.19
N HIS A 133 0.92 1.15 4.42
CA HIS A 133 1.77 0.61 5.47
C HIS A 133 1.01 -0.44 6.29
N VAL A 134 1.72 -1.31 7.00
CA VAL A 134 1.11 -2.32 7.88
C VAL A 134 0.97 -1.78 9.30
N GLU A 135 -0.19 -2.02 9.91
CA GLU A 135 -0.40 -1.79 11.34
C GLU A 135 -1.07 -3.02 11.99
N THR A 136 -0.44 -3.58 13.03
CA THR A 136 -1.00 -4.68 13.82
C THR A 136 -1.71 -4.12 15.04
N ARG A 137 -3.03 -4.34 15.14
CA ARG A 137 -3.88 -3.87 16.24
C ARG A 137 -4.49 -5.07 16.97
N GLY A 138 -3.96 -5.38 18.16
CA GLY A 138 -4.36 -6.57 18.91
C GLY A 138 -4.10 -7.85 18.12
N ASN A 139 -5.17 -8.59 17.81
CA ASN A 139 -5.12 -9.87 17.08
C ASN A 139 -5.43 -9.74 15.58
N SER A 140 -5.38 -8.53 15.01
CA SER A 140 -5.62 -8.30 13.57
C SER A 140 -4.54 -7.41 12.96
N ASP A 141 -4.13 -7.78 11.75
CA ASP A 141 -3.20 -7.01 10.93
C ASP A 141 -3.99 -6.23 9.88
N TYR A 142 -3.62 -4.97 9.68
CA TYR A 142 -4.23 -4.08 8.70
C TYR A 142 -3.17 -3.60 7.71
N LEU A 143 -3.57 -3.44 6.45
CA LEU A 143 -2.84 -2.68 5.44
C LEU A 143 -3.58 -1.35 5.27
N VAL A 144 -3.03 -0.30 5.85
CA VAL A 144 -3.59 1.05 5.87
C VAL A 144 -3.20 1.73 4.56
N PHE A 145 -4.18 2.10 3.75
CA PHE A 145 -4.02 2.77 2.46
C PHE A 145 -4.31 4.27 2.57
N ASP A 146 -3.42 5.07 2.00
CA ASP A 146 -3.61 6.48 1.74
C ASP A 146 -3.46 6.73 0.23
N ILE A 147 -4.58 6.99 -0.44
CA ILE A 147 -4.68 7.11 -1.90
C ILE A 147 -5.14 8.51 -2.27
N PHE A 148 -4.41 9.14 -3.19
CA PHE A 148 -4.60 10.53 -3.58
C PHE A 148 -5.09 10.57 -5.01
N PHE A 149 -6.33 11.04 -5.21
CA PHE A 149 -6.99 11.13 -6.49
C PHE A 149 -7.18 12.59 -6.93
N ASN A 150 -7.07 12.82 -8.25
CA ASN A 150 -6.89 14.15 -8.82
C ASN A 150 -5.84 14.98 -8.05
N ASN A 151 -4.68 14.37 -7.74
CA ASN A 151 -3.72 14.81 -6.74
C ASN A 151 -3.25 16.28 -6.88
N ASN A 152 -3.20 16.84 -8.09
CA ASN A 152 -2.87 18.25 -8.37
C ASN A 152 -4.07 19.21 -8.47
N ALA A 153 -5.28 18.76 -8.11
CA ALA A 153 -6.53 19.52 -8.13
C ALA A 153 -6.86 20.23 -9.47
N LYS A 154 -6.61 19.56 -10.61
CA LYS A 154 -6.94 20.10 -11.95
C LYS A 154 -7.85 19.18 -12.74
N SER A 155 -8.93 19.73 -13.29
CA SER A 155 -9.87 18.96 -14.12
C SER A 155 -9.18 18.12 -15.21
N MET A 156 -9.62 16.87 -15.32
CA MET A 156 -9.21 15.89 -16.35
C MET A 156 -10.24 15.80 -17.48
N ILE A 157 -11.39 16.48 -17.38
CA ILE A 157 -12.56 16.29 -18.23
C ILE A 157 -12.74 17.37 -19.28
N SER A 158 -12.18 17.10 -20.47
CA SER A 158 -12.40 17.87 -21.70
C SER A 158 -13.74 17.59 -22.39
N LYS A 159 -14.23 16.33 -22.31
CA LYS A 159 -15.41 15.84 -23.06
C LYS A 159 -16.48 15.16 -22.18
N SER A 160 -16.44 15.38 -20.87
CA SER A 160 -17.37 14.76 -19.91
C SER A 160 -17.79 15.72 -18.80
N SER A 161 -18.83 15.32 -18.07
CA SER A 161 -19.38 15.97 -16.88
C SER A 161 -18.99 15.28 -15.56
N LYS A 162 -18.27 14.15 -15.60
CA LYS A 162 -17.89 13.37 -14.39
C LYS A 162 -16.47 12.81 -14.45
N GLN A 163 -15.83 12.72 -13.28
CA GLN A 163 -14.56 12.01 -13.05
C GLN A 163 -14.83 10.78 -12.16
N TRP A 164 -14.01 9.73 -12.25
CA TRP A 164 -13.97 8.66 -11.25
C TRP A 164 -12.64 8.62 -10.52
N TYR A 165 -12.71 8.10 -9.30
CA TYR A 165 -11.60 7.84 -8.40
C TYR A 165 -11.81 6.42 -7.86
N LEU A 166 -11.05 5.46 -8.40
CA LEU A 166 -11.28 4.01 -8.24
C LEU A 166 -10.07 3.34 -7.59
N TRP A 167 -10.31 2.41 -6.67
CA TRP A 167 -9.31 1.55 -6.04
C TRP A 167 -9.73 0.07 -6.14
N GLN A 168 -8.85 -0.75 -6.72
CA GLN A 168 -8.94 -2.21 -6.67
C GLN A 168 -8.24 -2.70 -5.40
N VAL A 169 -9.03 -3.23 -4.47
CA VAL A 169 -8.51 -3.84 -3.23
C VAL A 169 -7.68 -5.09 -3.59
N PRO A 170 -6.50 -5.30 -2.98
CA PRO A 170 -5.71 -6.54 -3.14
C PRO A 170 -6.40 -7.71 -2.44
N TYR A 171 -7.45 -8.21 -3.07
CA TYR A 171 -8.35 -9.26 -2.57
C TYR A 171 -7.61 -10.56 -2.20
N ALA A 172 -6.47 -10.84 -2.83
CA ALA A 172 -5.62 -11.99 -2.55
C ALA A 172 -4.98 -11.99 -1.14
N ILE A 173 -4.98 -10.85 -0.43
CA ILE A 173 -4.55 -10.73 0.99
C ILE A 173 -5.65 -10.21 1.93
N ALA A 174 -6.81 -9.81 1.39
CA ALA A 174 -7.92 -9.27 2.14
C ALA A 174 -8.62 -10.35 3.01
N ASP A 175 -9.10 -9.97 4.20
CA ASP A 175 -9.94 -10.83 5.03
C ASP A 175 -11.39 -10.88 4.48
N LEU A 176 -11.62 -11.78 3.53
CA LEU A 176 -12.89 -11.98 2.83
C LEU A 176 -13.76 -13.06 3.52
N ASP A 177 -15.02 -13.13 3.12
CA ASP A 177 -15.93 -14.24 3.42
C ASP A 177 -15.55 -15.48 2.59
N SER A 178 -15.93 -16.66 3.08
CA SER A 178 -15.85 -17.98 2.46
C SER A 178 -16.29 -18.06 0.99
N ASN A 179 -17.25 -17.23 0.60
CA ASN A 179 -17.80 -17.10 -0.76
C ASN A 179 -17.04 -16.08 -1.64
N GLY A 180 -15.93 -15.53 -1.14
CA GLY A 180 -15.09 -14.52 -1.80
C GLY A 180 -15.59 -13.08 -1.69
N LEU A 181 -16.71 -12.80 -1.01
CA LEU A 181 -17.26 -11.44 -0.86
C LEU A 181 -16.60 -10.67 0.30
N TYR A 182 -16.78 -9.34 0.29
CA TYR A 182 -16.42 -8.50 1.43
C TYR A 182 -17.26 -8.81 2.68
N LYS A 183 -16.57 -9.00 3.80
CA LYS A 183 -17.17 -8.89 5.14
C LYS A 183 -17.51 -7.42 5.43
N SER A 184 -18.30 -7.17 6.47
CA SER A 184 -18.55 -5.80 6.96
C SER A 184 -17.28 -5.08 7.45
N ASP A 185 -16.25 -5.84 7.80
CA ASP A 185 -14.98 -5.37 8.38
C ASP A 185 -13.75 -5.66 7.50
N THR A 186 -13.91 -6.07 6.24
CA THR A 186 -12.76 -6.25 5.33
C THR A 186 -12.07 -4.91 5.03
N VAL A 187 -12.84 -3.84 4.83
CA VAL A 187 -12.33 -2.46 4.71
C VAL A 187 -13.06 -1.60 5.72
N ILE A 188 -12.33 -1.02 6.67
CA ILE A 188 -12.85 -0.13 7.71
C ILE A 188 -12.24 1.28 7.59
N ASN A 189 -12.79 2.23 8.33
CA ASN A 189 -12.36 3.64 8.36
C ASN A 189 -12.27 4.32 6.97
N LEU A 190 -12.99 3.78 5.98
CA LEU A 190 -13.08 4.29 4.62
C LEU A 190 -13.67 5.71 4.61
N ARG A 191 -12.87 6.68 4.18
CA ARG A 191 -13.28 8.08 4.03
C ARG A 191 -12.60 8.74 2.84
N TYR A 192 -13.21 9.78 2.33
CA TYR A 192 -12.70 10.67 1.30
C TYR A 192 -12.63 12.07 1.90
N ASP A 193 -11.41 12.49 2.27
CA ASP A 193 -11.13 13.86 2.69
C ASP A 193 -10.84 14.70 1.44
N ALA A 194 -11.62 15.77 1.22
CA ALA A 194 -11.60 16.61 0.03
C ALA A 194 -10.75 17.87 0.26
N TYR A 195 -9.99 18.28 -0.74
CA TYR A 195 -9.00 19.37 -0.62
C TYR A 195 -8.98 20.29 -1.84
N ARG A 196 -8.88 21.60 -1.57
CA ARG A 196 -8.73 22.65 -2.57
C ARG A 196 -7.32 23.27 -2.51
N PRO A 197 -6.70 23.61 -3.66
CA PRO A 197 -5.37 24.18 -3.68
C PRO A 197 -5.40 25.65 -3.26
N LYS A 198 -4.60 26.03 -2.26
CA LYS A 198 -4.36 27.44 -1.90
C LYS A 198 -3.49 28.15 -2.95
N LYS A 199 -2.71 27.38 -3.72
CA LYS A 199 -1.82 27.82 -4.81
C LYS A 199 -1.71 26.73 -5.87
N GLU A 200 -1.58 27.13 -7.13
CA GLU A 200 -1.28 26.20 -8.23
C GLU A 200 0.15 25.62 -8.14
N GLY A 201 0.37 24.49 -8.82
CA GLY A 201 1.69 23.86 -9.00
C GLY A 201 2.04 22.79 -7.97
N HIS A 202 1.33 22.77 -6.84
CA HIS A 202 1.46 21.79 -5.76
C HIS A 202 0.61 20.53 -6.00
N ILE A 203 0.96 19.43 -5.32
CA ILE A 203 0.18 18.18 -5.33
C ILE A 203 -0.06 17.69 -3.89
N LEU A 204 -1.29 17.27 -3.60
CA LEU A 204 -1.78 17.03 -2.25
C LEU A 204 -0.89 16.05 -1.49
N SER A 205 -0.55 14.91 -2.09
CA SER A 205 0.24 13.84 -1.45
C SER A 205 1.67 14.23 -1.08
N GLN A 206 2.19 15.36 -1.58
CA GLN A 206 3.54 15.83 -1.31
C GLN A 206 3.56 17.17 -0.56
N ASP A 207 2.64 18.10 -0.84
CA ASP A 207 2.64 19.46 -0.30
C ASP A 207 1.33 19.80 0.44
N PRO A 208 0.91 19.04 1.47
CA PRO A 208 -0.37 19.23 2.17
C PRO A 208 -0.59 20.66 2.69
N GLU A 209 0.47 21.37 3.09
CA GLU A 209 0.33 22.75 3.56
C GLU A 209 -0.21 23.71 2.48
N ALA A 210 -0.03 23.38 1.20
CA ALA A 210 -0.52 24.13 0.06
C ALA A 210 -2.00 23.86 -0.28
N PHE A 211 -2.67 22.98 0.48
CA PHE A 211 -4.08 22.65 0.32
C PHE A 211 -4.90 23.04 1.56
N GLU A 212 -6.17 23.35 1.35
CA GLU A 212 -7.17 23.57 2.38
C GLU A 212 -8.23 22.47 2.31
N LYS A 213 -8.67 21.95 3.46
CA LYS A 213 -9.67 20.89 3.49
C LYS A 213 -11.06 21.48 3.29
N ASP A 214 -11.83 20.90 2.37
CA ASP A 214 -13.24 21.21 2.15
C ASP A 214 -14.10 20.19 2.91
N ASP A 215 -14.39 20.46 4.19
CA ASP A 215 -15.22 19.59 5.02
C ASP A 215 -16.68 19.47 4.51
N SER A 216 -17.12 20.34 3.60
CA SER A 216 -18.44 20.20 2.95
C SER A 216 -18.44 19.14 1.84
N LEU A 217 -17.28 18.87 1.24
CA LEU A 217 -17.09 17.86 0.20
C LEU A 217 -16.47 16.56 0.74
N SER A 218 -15.99 16.57 1.99
CA SER A 218 -15.40 15.41 2.67
C SER A 218 -16.47 14.51 3.29
N PHE A 219 -16.25 13.19 3.32
CA PHE A 219 -17.20 12.23 3.91
C PHE A 219 -16.57 10.89 4.27
N SER A 220 -17.18 10.20 5.24
CA SER A 220 -16.89 8.80 5.58
C SER A 220 -17.94 7.86 5.00
N VAL A 221 -17.54 6.65 4.63
CA VAL A 221 -18.42 5.57 4.15
C VAL A 221 -18.57 4.54 5.29
N PRO A 222 -19.64 4.62 6.12
CA PRO A 222 -19.74 3.85 7.36
C PRO A 222 -19.96 2.35 7.17
N ASN A 223 -20.39 1.92 5.99
CA ASN A 223 -20.51 0.53 5.59
C ASN A 223 -20.07 0.41 4.13
N MET A 224 -18.83 -0.03 3.91
CA MET A 224 -18.23 -0.07 2.57
C MET A 224 -19.05 -0.88 1.56
N ARG A 225 -19.89 -1.82 1.99
CA ARG A 225 -20.69 -2.69 1.11
C ARG A 225 -21.97 -2.05 0.58
N GLN A 226 -22.33 -0.85 1.02
CA GLN A 226 -23.47 -0.10 0.47
C GLN A 226 -23.02 0.63 -0.79
N THR A 227 -23.31 0.03 -1.96
CA THR A 227 -23.11 0.67 -3.27
C THR A 227 -24.21 1.69 -3.57
N ASP A 228 -23.97 2.52 -4.59
CA ASP A 228 -24.86 3.54 -5.16
C ASP A 228 -25.33 4.62 -4.16
N GLN A 229 -24.51 4.86 -3.13
CA GLN A 229 -24.76 5.87 -2.11
C GLN A 229 -24.24 7.24 -2.57
N HIS A 230 -25.00 8.29 -2.30
CA HIS A 230 -24.62 9.66 -2.62
C HIS A 230 -24.12 10.37 -1.37
N PHE A 231 -22.92 10.97 -1.43
CA PHE A 231 -22.23 11.55 -0.29
C PHE A 231 -21.77 13.00 -0.52
N GLY A 232 -21.41 13.65 0.58
CA GLY A 232 -21.00 15.05 0.64
C GLY A 232 -22.14 16.04 0.37
N LYS A 233 -21.81 17.34 0.32
CA LYS A 233 -22.78 18.40 0.04
C LYS A 233 -23.56 18.13 -1.26
N ASP A 234 -24.88 18.29 -1.19
CA ASP A 234 -25.82 18.10 -2.30
C ASP A 234 -25.75 16.72 -2.98
N GLY A 235 -25.14 15.71 -2.33
CA GLY A 235 -25.00 14.34 -2.85
C GLY A 235 -24.08 14.21 -4.08
N TYR A 236 -23.12 15.13 -4.24
CA TYR A 236 -22.34 15.28 -5.48
C TYR A 236 -21.45 14.08 -5.86
N ALA A 237 -21.09 13.23 -4.89
CA ALA A 237 -20.23 12.07 -5.07
C ALA A 237 -21.03 10.77 -4.97
N LEU A 238 -21.07 9.99 -6.05
CA LEU A 238 -21.68 8.66 -6.10
C LEU A 238 -20.63 7.60 -5.73
N TYR A 239 -20.75 6.99 -4.55
CA TYR A 239 -19.93 5.87 -4.10
C TYR A 239 -20.48 4.53 -4.59
N GLN A 240 -19.61 3.65 -5.09
CA GLN A 240 -19.97 2.36 -5.65
C GLN A 240 -18.96 1.27 -5.26
N VAL A 241 -19.43 0.01 -5.23
CA VAL A 241 -18.61 -1.21 -5.04
C VAL A 241 -18.95 -2.22 -6.12
N GLY A 242 -17.93 -2.95 -6.59
CA GLY A 242 -18.01 -3.71 -7.84
C GLY A 242 -17.77 -2.82 -9.06
N ILE A 243 -17.05 -1.70 -8.89
CA ILE A 243 -16.63 -0.79 -9.96
C ILE A 243 -15.12 -0.94 -10.17
N GLY A 244 -14.77 -1.79 -11.12
CA GLY A 244 -13.44 -2.37 -11.28
C GLY A 244 -13.48 -3.48 -12.32
N LEU A 245 -12.51 -4.39 -12.31
CA LEU A 245 -12.48 -5.51 -13.27
C LEU A 245 -13.35 -6.69 -12.82
N ASN A 246 -14.35 -7.05 -13.63
CA ASN A 246 -15.12 -8.29 -13.50
C ASN A 246 -14.43 -9.42 -14.29
N PRO A 247 -13.96 -10.51 -13.65
CA PRO A 247 -13.36 -11.63 -14.38
C PRO A 247 -14.37 -12.33 -15.30
N GLY A 248 -13.93 -12.64 -16.53
CA GLY A 248 -14.78 -13.26 -17.56
C GLY A 248 -15.37 -12.25 -18.55
N ASN A 249 -16.63 -12.44 -18.95
CA ASN A 249 -17.19 -11.83 -20.18
C ASN A 249 -17.20 -10.29 -20.22
N LYS A 250 -17.11 -9.60 -19.09
CA LYS A 250 -17.08 -8.12 -19.03
C LYS A 250 -15.68 -7.52 -18.93
N LEU A 251 -14.64 -8.34 -18.77
CA LEU A 251 -13.28 -7.85 -18.51
C LEU A 251 -12.80 -6.83 -19.54
N TYR A 252 -13.07 -7.05 -20.82
CA TYR A 252 -12.68 -6.12 -21.89
C TYR A 252 -13.51 -4.83 -21.90
N ASP A 253 -14.82 -4.89 -21.57
CA ASP A 253 -15.66 -3.70 -21.38
C ASP A 253 -15.09 -2.85 -20.22
N ASP A 254 -14.80 -3.50 -19.08
CA ASP A 254 -14.31 -2.84 -17.88
C ASP A 254 -12.91 -2.25 -18.10
N LEU A 255 -12.05 -2.95 -18.85
CA LEU A 255 -10.71 -2.48 -19.22
C LEU A 255 -10.76 -1.22 -20.10
N ASP A 256 -11.54 -1.21 -21.19
CA ASP A 256 -11.70 -0.03 -22.05
C ASP A 256 -12.42 1.11 -21.32
N GLN A 257 -13.37 0.79 -20.43
CA GLN A 257 -13.98 1.79 -19.59
C GLN A 257 -12.95 2.46 -18.67
N ILE A 258 -12.28 1.69 -17.80
CA ILE A 258 -11.44 2.21 -16.70
C ILE A 258 -10.09 2.77 -17.18
N PHE A 259 -9.48 2.13 -18.18
CA PHE A 259 -8.13 2.47 -18.67
C PHE A 259 -8.14 3.12 -20.06
N HIS A 260 -9.30 3.21 -20.71
CA HIS A 260 -9.44 3.72 -22.09
C HIS A 260 -8.48 2.97 -23.02
N GLY A 261 -7.83 3.67 -23.97
CA GLY A 261 -6.86 3.07 -24.89
C GLY A 261 -5.66 2.36 -24.26
N ASN A 262 -5.48 2.42 -22.94
CA ASN A 262 -4.46 1.64 -22.22
C ASN A 262 -4.95 0.23 -21.82
N ALA A 263 -6.19 -0.16 -22.14
CA ALA A 263 -6.74 -1.50 -21.89
C ALA A 263 -5.81 -2.64 -22.38
N ASN A 264 -5.23 -2.47 -23.58
CA ASN A 264 -4.34 -3.43 -24.22
C ASN A 264 -2.84 -3.22 -23.86
N GLU A 265 -2.55 -2.40 -22.85
CA GLU A 265 -1.18 -2.20 -22.37
C GLU A 265 -0.72 -3.44 -21.59
N ALA A 266 0.54 -3.85 -21.79
CA ALA A 266 1.03 -5.16 -21.37
C ALA A 266 0.89 -5.44 -19.86
N LEU A 267 1.17 -4.46 -18.99
CA LEU A 267 1.04 -4.63 -17.55
C LEU A 267 -0.45 -4.67 -17.14
N ILE A 268 -1.28 -3.77 -17.67
CA ILE A 268 -2.72 -3.72 -17.40
C ILE A 268 -3.40 -5.03 -17.85
N SER A 269 -3.12 -5.48 -19.07
CA SER A 269 -3.60 -6.75 -19.61
C SER A 269 -3.10 -7.95 -18.80
N ARG A 270 -1.84 -7.92 -18.32
CA ARG A 270 -1.28 -9.02 -17.51
C ARG A 270 -1.92 -9.10 -16.12
N MET A 271 -2.06 -7.97 -15.43
CA MET A 271 -2.75 -7.86 -14.14
C MET A 271 -4.20 -8.38 -14.23
N ALA A 272 -4.92 -8.00 -15.30
CA ALA A 272 -6.27 -8.49 -15.58
C ALA A 272 -6.30 -10.00 -15.92
N GLY A 273 -5.28 -10.49 -16.61
CA GLY A 273 -5.09 -11.92 -16.90
C GLY A 273 -4.79 -12.75 -15.66
N ASP A 274 -3.96 -12.25 -14.74
CA ASP A 274 -3.65 -12.90 -13.46
C ASP A 274 -4.88 -12.95 -12.55
N GLN A 275 -5.66 -11.85 -12.46
CA GLN A 275 -6.94 -11.83 -11.74
C GLN A 275 -7.93 -12.86 -12.31
N THR A 276 -8.02 -12.95 -13.64
CA THR A 276 -8.89 -13.90 -14.34
C THR A 276 -8.46 -15.35 -14.15
N THR A 277 -7.15 -15.61 -14.21
CA THR A 277 -6.55 -16.93 -13.96
C THR A 277 -6.80 -17.38 -12.52
N TYR A 278 -6.61 -16.47 -11.55
CA TYR A 278 -6.91 -16.75 -10.15
C TYR A 278 -8.40 -17.06 -9.93
N ALA A 279 -9.30 -16.27 -10.53
CA ALA A 279 -10.74 -16.46 -10.47
C ALA A 279 -11.21 -17.76 -11.15
N PHE A 280 -10.53 -18.22 -12.20
CA PHE A 280 -10.79 -19.50 -12.87
C PHE A 280 -10.48 -20.69 -11.95
N TYR A 281 -9.30 -20.69 -11.31
CA TYR A 281 -8.91 -21.75 -10.37
C TYR A 281 -9.63 -21.66 -9.01
N ASN A 282 -10.16 -20.49 -8.65
CA ASN A 282 -10.86 -20.26 -7.38
C ASN A 282 -12.19 -19.51 -7.62
N PRO A 283 -13.26 -20.19 -8.11
CA PRO A 283 -14.50 -19.55 -8.57
C PRO A 283 -15.23 -18.68 -7.54
N GLN A 284 -14.99 -18.91 -6.24
CA GLN A 284 -15.48 -18.03 -5.17
C GLN A 284 -14.93 -16.60 -5.29
N TYR A 285 -13.68 -16.42 -5.72
CA TYR A 285 -13.10 -15.10 -6.00
C TYR A 285 -13.33 -14.59 -7.44
N ASN A 286 -14.19 -15.26 -8.23
CA ASN A 286 -14.75 -14.62 -9.41
C ASN A 286 -15.78 -13.56 -8.98
N LYS A 287 -15.25 -12.38 -8.63
CA LYS A 287 -15.93 -11.17 -8.16
C LYS A 287 -15.16 -9.94 -8.64
N ASN A 288 -15.81 -8.79 -8.53
CA ASN A 288 -15.21 -7.48 -8.73
C ASN A 288 -14.79 -6.90 -7.37
N TYR A 289 -13.52 -6.50 -7.24
CA TYR A 289 -12.92 -5.97 -6.02
C TYR A 289 -12.54 -4.49 -6.15
N GLY A 290 -13.06 -3.81 -7.16
CA GLY A 290 -12.99 -2.36 -7.28
C GLY A 290 -14.08 -1.66 -6.47
N LEU A 291 -13.68 -0.60 -5.77
CA LEU A 291 -14.58 0.37 -5.13
C LEU A 291 -14.12 1.79 -5.47
N GLY A 292 -14.99 2.77 -5.32
CA GLY A 292 -14.61 4.14 -5.61
C GLY A 292 -15.75 5.14 -5.57
N ILE A 293 -15.47 6.36 -6.02
CA ILE A 293 -16.47 7.41 -6.19
C ILE A 293 -16.45 7.98 -7.61
N THR A 294 -17.63 8.33 -8.12
CA THR A 294 -17.80 9.15 -9.31
C THR A 294 -18.26 10.55 -8.89
N VAL A 295 -17.50 11.57 -9.27
CA VAL A 295 -17.68 12.98 -8.91
C VAL A 295 -18.12 13.79 -10.14
N ALA A 296 -19.16 14.60 -9.99
CA ALA A 296 -19.67 15.47 -11.06
C ALA A 296 -19.08 16.88 -11.05
N LYS A 297 -19.14 17.58 -12.20
CA LYS A 297 -18.96 19.04 -12.25
C LYS A 297 -19.96 19.72 -11.29
N PRO A 298 -19.57 20.78 -10.55
CA PRO A 298 -18.34 21.57 -10.72
C PRO A 298 -17.15 21.13 -9.85
N TYR A 299 -17.15 19.92 -9.30
CA TYR A 299 -16.15 19.46 -8.32
C TYR A 299 -14.94 18.73 -8.96
N ASP A 300 -14.69 18.95 -10.25
CA ASP A 300 -13.55 18.42 -11.00
C ASP A 300 -12.22 19.15 -10.73
N ASP A 301 -12.26 20.25 -9.99
CA ASP A 301 -11.10 21.02 -9.50
C ASP A 301 -10.66 20.65 -8.06
N VAL A 302 -11.19 19.56 -7.50
CA VAL A 302 -10.91 19.13 -6.12
C VAL A 302 -9.96 17.92 -6.12
N ALA A 303 -8.97 17.92 -5.22
CA ALA A 303 -8.13 16.77 -4.91
C ALA A 303 -8.72 15.97 -3.75
N TYR A 304 -8.53 14.65 -3.74
CA TYR A 304 -9.13 13.75 -2.75
C TYR A 304 -8.07 12.86 -2.12
N HIS A 305 -8.04 12.82 -0.79
CA HIS A 305 -7.35 11.80 -0.02
C HIS A 305 -8.40 10.75 0.40
N MET A 306 -8.40 9.60 -0.27
CA MET A 306 -9.08 8.42 0.25
C MET A 306 -8.18 7.73 1.25
N HIS A 307 -8.68 7.54 2.46
CA HIS A 307 -8.05 6.70 3.46
C HIS A 307 -8.91 5.45 3.70
N ALA A 308 -8.28 4.28 3.78
CA ALA A 308 -8.98 3.01 3.99
C ALA A 308 -8.08 1.98 4.70
N GLU A 309 -8.64 1.22 5.63
CA GLU A 309 -7.88 0.20 6.37
C GLU A 309 -8.35 -1.18 5.94
N LEU A 310 -7.53 -1.86 5.13
CA LEU A 310 -7.79 -3.23 4.69
C LEU A 310 -7.39 -4.22 5.79
N LYS A 311 -8.36 -4.92 6.36
CA LYS A 311 -8.10 -6.04 7.26
C LYS A 311 -7.49 -7.20 6.47
N LEU A 312 -6.34 -7.69 6.92
CA LEU A 312 -5.60 -8.76 6.24
C LEU A 312 -6.05 -10.15 6.72
N ARG A 313 -6.09 -11.12 5.79
CA ARG A 313 -6.37 -12.52 6.12
C ARG A 313 -5.19 -13.17 6.86
N PRO A 314 -5.43 -14.18 7.71
CA PRO A 314 -4.36 -14.97 8.31
C PRO A 314 -3.36 -15.49 7.26
N GLY A 315 -2.07 -15.29 7.52
CA GLY A 315 -0.97 -15.65 6.61
C GLY A 315 -0.63 -14.62 5.53
N ALA A 316 -1.34 -13.49 5.44
CA ALA A 316 -0.93 -12.37 4.56
C ALA A 316 0.40 -11.73 4.97
N ILE A 317 0.78 -11.84 6.25
CA ILE A 317 2.12 -11.52 6.76
C ILE A 317 2.75 -12.82 7.26
N ASN A 318 3.96 -13.14 6.79
CA ASN A 318 4.72 -14.27 7.27
C ASN A 318 5.46 -13.88 8.57
N LYS A 319 4.77 -14.02 9.71
CA LYS A 319 5.31 -13.66 11.04
C LYS A 319 6.47 -14.55 11.52
N ASN A 320 6.83 -15.59 10.75
CA ASN A 320 7.94 -16.49 11.01
C ASN A 320 9.15 -16.24 10.07
N ALA A 321 9.15 -15.17 9.27
CA ALA A 321 10.24 -14.83 8.38
C ALA A 321 11.36 -14.05 9.08
N ASP A 322 12.61 -14.47 8.85
CA ASP A 322 13.81 -13.82 9.39
C ASP A 322 14.19 -12.50 8.68
N ASN A 323 13.49 -12.13 7.59
CA ASN A 323 13.76 -10.90 6.84
C ASN A 323 12.48 -10.22 6.31
N TYR A 324 12.60 -8.93 6.01
CA TYR A 324 11.51 -8.06 5.57
C TYR A 324 10.81 -8.52 4.27
N ASN A 325 11.58 -8.97 3.28
CA ASN A 325 11.01 -9.38 1.99
C ASN A 325 10.11 -10.61 2.20
N ASP A 326 10.61 -11.65 2.87
CA ASP A 326 9.83 -12.85 3.16
C ASP A 326 8.67 -12.60 4.13
N LYS A 327 8.81 -11.65 5.07
CA LYS A 327 7.75 -11.21 6.00
C LYS A 327 6.54 -10.64 5.25
N TYR A 328 6.78 -9.91 4.15
CA TYR A 328 5.76 -9.15 3.42
C TYR A 328 5.54 -9.57 1.96
N ALA A 329 6.19 -10.63 1.47
CA ALA A 329 6.11 -11.09 0.08
C ALA A 329 4.66 -11.28 -0.40
N ASN A 330 3.77 -11.82 0.44
CA ASN A 330 2.35 -11.98 0.10
C ASN A 330 1.63 -10.64 -0.16
N ILE A 331 2.06 -9.54 0.49
CA ILE A 331 1.55 -8.19 0.24
C ILE A 331 2.15 -7.62 -1.05
N GLN A 332 3.48 -7.72 -1.19
CA GLN A 332 4.23 -7.21 -2.35
C GLN A 332 3.84 -7.90 -3.66
N ASN A 333 3.42 -9.16 -3.60
CA ASN A 333 2.99 -9.96 -4.74
C ASN A 333 1.48 -9.81 -5.06
N ALA A 334 0.71 -9.07 -4.26
CA ALA A 334 -0.74 -8.93 -4.46
C ALA A 334 -1.07 -7.69 -5.32
N TRP A 335 -1.66 -7.93 -6.50
CA TRP A 335 -2.11 -6.86 -7.39
C TRP A 335 -3.11 -5.91 -6.70
N THR A 336 -2.75 -4.62 -6.64
CA THR A 336 -3.61 -3.49 -6.24
C THR A 336 -3.38 -2.33 -7.20
N TRP A 337 -4.42 -1.56 -7.51
CA TRP A 337 -4.28 -0.37 -8.32
C TRP A 337 -5.25 0.74 -7.92
N ALA A 338 -4.84 1.99 -8.14
CA ALA A 338 -5.68 3.17 -8.02
C ALA A 338 -5.72 3.90 -9.37
N ASN A 339 -6.90 4.39 -9.78
CA ASN A 339 -7.11 5.13 -11.03
C ASN A 339 -7.88 6.43 -10.77
N SER A 340 -7.36 7.55 -11.28
CA SER A 340 -8.11 8.80 -11.49
C SER A 340 -8.42 8.93 -12.97
N GLY A 341 -9.68 9.15 -13.35
CA GLY A 341 -10.03 9.22 -14.76
C GLY A 341 -11.30 9.99 -15.10
N SER A 342 -11.56 10.12 -16.39
CA SER A 342 -12.73 10.78 -16.97
C SER A 342 -13.82 9.77 -17.32
N TRP A 343 -15.06 10.00 -16.89
CA TRP A 343 -16.15 9.09 -17.22
C TRP A 343 -16.57 9.22 -18.70
N GLY A 344 -16.64 8.10 -19.42
CA GLY A 344 -17.42 7.96 -20.67
C GLY A 344 -16.59 7.80 -21.95
N ALA A 345 -17.15 7.07 -22.92
CA ALA A 345 -16.47 6.50 -24.09
C ALA A 345 -15.82 7.50 -25.08
N THR A 346 -16.18 8.78 -25.05
CA THR A 346 -15.56 9.82 -25.89
C THR A 346 -14.36 10.52 -25.24
N THR A 347 -14.03 10.14 -23.99
CA THR A 347 -12.91 10.67 -23.22
C THR A 347 -11.65 9.80 -23.35
N SER A 348 -10.58 10.13 -22.63
CA SER A 348 -9.29 9.41 -22.69
C SER A 348 -8.40 9.63 -21.47
N SER A 349 -8.83 10.39 -20.46
CA SER A 349 -8.03 10.67 -19.27
C SER A 349 -8.13 9.49 -18.29
N ALA A 350 -7.06 8.74 -18.11
CA ALA A 350 -6.96 7.69 -17.09
C ALA A 350 -5.53 7.68 -16.55
N TYR A 351 -5.36 7.72 -15.23
CA TYR A 351 -4.04 7.82 -14.59
C TYR A 351 -3.97 6.81 -13.46
N THR A 352 -3.19 5.75 -13.67
CA THR A 352 -3.18 4.55 -12.81
C THR A 352 -1.83 4.38 -12.12
N VAL A 353 -1.86 4.17 -10.80
CA VAL A 353 -0.75 3.58 -10.04
C VAL A 353 -1.07 2.12 -9.80
N ILE A 354 -0.20 1.22 -10.26
CA ILE A 354 -0.30 -0.23 -10.07
C ILE A 354 0.82 -0.66 -9.12
N SER A 355 0.55 -1.61 -8.23
CA SER A 355 1.53 -2.29 -7.39
C SER A 355 1.19 -3.78 -7.34
N GLY A 356 2.23 -4.60 -7.20
CA GLY A 356 2.16 -6.05 -7.30
C GLY A 356 3.33 -6.58 -8.12
N ARG A 357 4.02 -7.60 -7.59
CA ARG A 357 5.08 -8.33 -8.29
C ARG A 357 4.49 -9.25 -9.36
N ASP A 358 4.99 -9.16 -10.58
CA ASP A 358 4.80 -10.18 -11.60
C ASP A 358 5.90 -11.27 -11.47
N PRO A 359 5.62 -12.47 -10.93
CA PRO A 359 6.64 -13.51 -10.75
C PRO A 359 7.22 -14.05 -12.07
N ASN A 360 6.59 -13.75 -13.21
CA ASN A 360 7.08 -14.13 -14.53
C ASN A 360 7.92 -13.02 -15.18
N ASN A 361 7.77 -11.75 -14.79
CA ASN A 361 8.60 -10.67 -15.31
C ASN A 361 10.04 -10.81 -14.79
N ASP A 362 10.98 -10.70 -15.72
CA ASP A 362 12.41 -10.82 -15.49
C ASP A 362 13.01 -9.62 -14.73
N GLU A 363 12.27 -8.53 -14.58
CA GLU A 363 12.59 -7.34 -13.77
C GLU A 363 12.09 -7.45 -12.33
N ASP A 364 11.13 -8.35 -12.08
CA ASP A 364 10.46 -8.56 -10.79
C ASP A 364 10.99 -9.80 -10.04
N LYS A 365 12.03 -10.45 -10.57
CA LYS A 365 12.71 -11.60 -9.96
C LYS A 365 13.90 -11.14 -9.14
N ASP A 366 14.02 -11.67 -7.93
CA ASP A 366 15.09 -11.29 -6.99
C ASP A 366 16.48 -11.70 -7.55
N GLY A 367 17.22 -10.74 -8.11
CA GLY A 367 18.53 -10.95 -8.74
C GLY A 367 19.04 -9.88 -9.72
N LYS A 368 18.22 -8.88 -10.09
CA LYS A 368 18.62 -7.70 -10.90
C LYS A 368 18.40 -6.39 -10.12
#